data_AF-A0A2A8HZL8-F1
#
_entry.id   AF-A0A2A8HZL8-F1
#
_cell.length_a   1.000
_cell.length_b   1.000
_cell.length_c   1.000
_cell.angle_alpha   90.00
_cell.angle_beta   90.00
_cell.angle_gamma   90.00
#
_symmetry.space_group_name_H-M   'P 1'
#
loop_
_entity.id
_entity.type
_entity.pdbx_description
1 polymer ?
#
loop_
_entity_poly.entity_id
_entity_poly.type
_entity_poly.pdbx_seq_one_letter_code
_entity_poly.pdbx_strand_id
1 'polypeptide(L)'
;MTDYMITGLAKRRAEIAGELRAAHDRVAKLVQDLAAIDAALAVVAPDMEVEAIRPKMFRPPDDWSSRGQMSRLVLSILRQARDPLTTREIAAQMILERGLDAGDRKLLPLMVRRVGSALRHQREKGLVVSSEGPGNYQLWEIAR
;
A
#
# COMPACT_ATOMS: atom_id res chain seq x y z
N MET A 1 -24.90 18.03 -20.79
CA MET A 1 -24.36 16.85 -20.08
C MET A 1 -22.83 16.75 -20.16
N THR A 2 -22.12 17.82 -20.50
CA THR A 2 -20.64 17.92 -20.57
C THR A 2 -20.02 18.62 -19.36
N ASP A 3 -20.84 19.38 -18.61
CA ASP A 3 -20.38 20.29 -17.57
C ASP A 3 -19.90 19.58 -16.28
N TYR A 4 -20.56 18.48 -15.89
CA TYR A 4 -20.17 17.69 -14.72
C TYR A 4 -18.81 17.00 -14.88
N MET A 5 -18.50 16.53 -16.09
CA MET A 5 -17.20 15.92 -16.40
C MET A 5 -16.08 16.96 -16.37
N ILE A 6 -16.32 18.15 -16.93
CA ILE A 6 -15.35 19.25 -16.94
C ILE A 6 -15.08 19.74 -15.51
N THR A 7 -16.12 19.96 -14.70
CA THR A 7 -15.96 20.36 -13.30
C THR A 7 -15.25 19.30 -12.46
N GLY A 8 -15.57 18.01 -12.66
CA GLY A 8 -14.87 16.91 -12.00
C GLY A 8 -13.38 16.84 -12.36
N LEU A 9 -13.04 16.99 -13.65
CA LEU A 9 -11.65 17.02 -14.12
C LEU A 9 -10.89 18.26 -13.62
N ALA A 10 -11.53 19.43 -13.61
CA ALA A 10 -10.94 20.66 -13.09
C ALA A 10 -10.61 20.54 -11.60
N LYS A 11 -11.53 19.97 -10.80
CA LYS A 11 -11.29 19.69 -9.39
C LYS A 11 -10.11 18.72 -9.20
N ARG A 12 -10.09 17.61 -9.94
CA ARG A 12 -9.00 16.63 -9.85
C ARG A 12 -7.65 17.23 -10.26
N ARG A 13 -7.63 18.09 -11.28
CA ARG A 13 -6.42 18.84 -11.68
C ARG A 13 -5.92 19.74 -10.57
N ALA A 14 -6.81 20.45 -9.87
CA ALA A 14 -6.44 21.33 -8.76
C ALA A 14 -5.83 20.54 -7.59
N GLU A 15 -6.41 19.40 -7.24
CA GLU A 15 -5.86 18.48 -6.23
C GLU A 15 -4.43 18.03 -6.60
N ILE A 16 -4.25 17.53 -7.83
CA ILE A 16 -2.94 17.08 -8.33
C ILE A 16 -1.92 18.23 -8.32
N ALA A 17 -2.33 19.44 -8.71
CA ALA A 17 -1.45 20.61 -8.70
C ALA A 17 -1.02 21.00 -7.27
N GLY A 18 -1.90 20.84 -6.28
CA GLY A 18 -1.57 21.02 -4.86
C GLY A 18 -0.58 19.97 -4.35
N GLU A 19 -0.83 18.69 -4.66
CA GLU A 19 0.08 17.58 -4.33
C GLU A 19 1.47 17.80 -4.93
N LEU A 20 1.54 18.21 -6.19
CA LEU A 20 2.80 18.51 -6.89
C LEU A 20 3.57 19.64 -6.21
N ARG A 21 2.87 20.72 -5.81
CA ARG A 21 3.49 21.85 -5.11
C ARG A 21 4.06 21.43 -3.77
N ALA A 22 3.28 20.71 -2.97
CA ALA A 22 3.73 20.24 -1.66
C ALA A 22 4.93 19.27 -1.78
N ALA A 23 4.96 18.45 -2.84
CA ALA A 23 6.10 17.60 -3.14
C ALA A 23 7.36 18.41 -3.48
N HIS A 24 7.23 19.45 -4.32
CA HIS A 24 8.35 20.35 -4.64
C HIS A 24 8.87 21.08 -3.40
N ASP A 25 7.99 21.60 -2.55
CA ASP A 25 8.40 22.28 -1.31
C ASP A 25 9.16 21.33 -0.38
N ARG A 26 8.73 20.06 -0.32
CA ARG A 26 9.42 19.02 0.45
C ARG A 26 10.80 18.70 -0.13
N VAL A 27 10.92 18.61 -1.46
CA VAL A 27 12.21 18.40 -2.12
C VAL A 27 13.15 19.57 -1.82
N ALA A 28 12.67 20.81 -1.95
CA ALA A 28 13.47 21.99 -1.64
C ALA A 28 13.97 21.98 -0.19
N LYS A 29 13.11 21.60 0.77
CA LYS A 29 13.52 21.48 2.17
C LYS A 29 14.55 20.37 2.39
N LEU A 30 14.38 19.20 1.79
CA LEU A 30 15.36 18.12 1.89
C LEU A 30 16.73 18.51 1.32
N VAL A 31 16.75 19.29 0.23
CA VAL A 31 18.00 19.83 -0.34
C VAL A 31 18.67 20.79 0.65
N GLN A 32 17.92 21.68 1.29
CA GLN A 32 18.45 22.59 2.31
C GLN A 32 18.98 21.84 3.54
N ASP A 33 18.21 20.87 4.04
CA ASP A 33 18.58 20.08 5.20
C ASP A 33 19.85 19.24 4.91
N LEU A 34 19.97 18.68 3.70
CA LEU A 34 21.17 17.96 3.26
C LEU A 34 22.40 18.88 3.20
N ALA A 35 22.28 20.04 2.55
CA ALA A 35 23.37 21.01 2.48
C ALA A 35 23.84 21.48 3.86
N ALA A 36 22.91 21.62 4.82
CA ALA A 36 23.25 21.95 6.20
C ALA A 36 24.03 20.82 6.90
N ILE A 37 23.68 19.56 6.64
CA ILE A 37 24.43 18.40 7.14
C ILE A 37 25.82 18.36 6.51
N ASP A 38 25.95 18.57 5.20
CA ASP A 38 27.25 18.56 4.51
C ASP A 38 28.17 19.66 5.04
N ALA A 39 27.63 20.87 5.28
CA ALA A 39 28.38 21.96 5.91
C ALA A 39 28.81 21.62 7.34
N ALA A 40 27.95 20.94 8.12
CA ALA A 40 28.31 20.49 9.46
C ALA A 40 29.42 19.42 9.41
N LEU A 41 29.34 18.46 8.48
CA LEU A 41 30.36 17.43 8.27
C LEU A 41 31.73 18.04 7.91
N ALA A 42 31.75 19.06 7.05
CA ALA A 42 32.98 19.78 6.71
C ALA A 42 33.65 20.43 7.93
N VAL A 43 32.88 20.85 8.95
CA VAL A 43 33.42 21.43 10.19
C VAL A 43 33.90 20.36 11.16
N VAL A 44 33.12 19.28 11.36
CA VAL A 44 33.41 18.28 12.41
C VAL A 44 34.33 17.16 11.95
N ALA A 45 34.43 16.91 10.63
CA ALA A 45 35.26 15.88 10.03
C ALA A 45 35.85 16.37 8.70
N PRO A 46 36.82 17.31 8.72
CA PRO A 46 37.37 17.92 7.50
C PRO A 46 38.04 16.94 6.53
N ASP A 47 38.61 15.85 7.06
CA ASP A 47 39.29 14.82 6.26
C ASP A 47 38.32 13.75 5.70
N MET A 48 37.02 13.86 5.97
CA MET A 48 36.01 12.90 5.49
C MET A 48 35.61 13.18 4.04
N GLU A 49 35.65 12.14 3.20
CA GLU A 49 35.12 12.21 1.84
C GLU A 49 33.58 12.11 1.83
N VAL A 50 32.91 13.24 2.05
CA VAL A 50 31.43 13.33 2.09
C VAL A 50 30.79 12.84 0.79
N GLU A 51 31.42 13.10 -0.36
CA GLU A 51 30.96 12.65 -1.68
C GLU A 51 30.92 11.12 -1.83
N ALA A 52 31.67 10.38 -1.01
CA ALA A 52 31.64 8.91 -1.00
C ALA A 52 30.42 8.34 -0.24
N ILE A 53 29.69 9.17 0.51
CA ILE A 53 28.51 8.76 1.29
C ILE A 53 27.34 8.49 0.33
N ARG A 54 27.09 7.21 0.07
CA ARG A 54 26.00 6.80 -0.85
C ARG A 54 24.61 7.03 -0.23
N PRO A 55 23.64 7.55 -1.01
CA PRO A 55 22.25 7.62 -0.57
C PRO A 55 21.71 6.24 -0.18
N LYS A 56 20.97 6.17 0.93
CA LYS A 56 20.25 4.95 1.28
C LYS A 56 19.13 4.72 0.26
N MET A 57 19.22 3.63 -0.50
CA MET A 57 18.10 3.21 -1.35
C MET A 57 16.91 2.81 -0.49
N PHE A 58 15.74 3.33 -0.82
CA PHE A 58 14.49 2.84 -0.25
C PHE A 58 14.26 1.40 -0.72
N ARG A 59 14.35 0.45 0.21
CA ARG A 59 13.97 -0.94 -0.03
C ARG A 59 12.55 -1.15 0.48
N PRO A 60 11.55 -1.39 -0.40
CA PRO A 60 10.23 -1.78 0.05
C PRO A 60 10.35 -3.03 0.93
N PRO A 61 9.62 -3.14 2.06
CA PRO A 61 9.55 -4.38 2.82
C PRO A 61 9.10 -5.56 1.94
N ASP A 62 9.66 -6.75 2.19
CA ASP A 62 9.39 -7.95 1.35
C ASP A 62 7.90 -8.34 1.34
N ASP A 63 7.15 -7.98 2.37
CA ASP A 63 5.72 -8.23 2.50
C ASP A 63 4.85 -7.23 1.70
N TRP A 64 5.45 -6.18 1.12
CA TRP A 64 4.69 -5.12 0.45
C TRP A 64 4.20 -5.56 -0.92
N SER A 65 2.91 -5.39 -1.18
CA SER A 65 2.32 -5.68 -2.49
C SER A 65 2.39 -4.44 -3.39
N SER A 66 2.74 -4.61 -4.66
CA SER A 66 2.62 -3.53 -5.65
C SER A 66 1.16 -3.05 -5.77
N ARG A 67 0.96 -1.83 -6.29
CA ARG A 67 -0.39 -1.26 -6.46
C ARG A 67 -1.30 -2.24 -7.21
N GLY A 68 -2.46 -2.54 -6.62
CA GLY A 68 -3.46 -3.45 -7.19
C GLY A 68 -3.10 -4.95 -7.18
N GLN A 69 -1.90 -5.35 -6.74
CA GLN A 69 -1.54 -6.77 -6.60
C GLN A 69 -2.37 -7.43 -5.48
N MET A 70 -2.50 -6.76 -4.33
CA MET A 70 -3.32 -7.21 -3.20
C MET A 70 -4.75 -7.57 -3.62
N SER A 71 -5.46 -6.63 -4.27
CA SER A 71 -6.84 -6.85 -4.70
C SER A 71 -6.97 -7.93 -5.76
N ARG A 72 -6.02 -8.02 -6.71
CA ARG A 72 -6.02 -9.09 -7.72
C ARG A 72 -5.87 -10.47 -7.07
N LEU A 73 -4.99 -10.60 -6.09
CA LEU A 73 -4.76 -11.87 -5.40
C LEU A 73 -5.96 -12.25 -4.52
N VAL A 74 -6.55 -11.31 -3.77
CA VAL A 74 -7.80 -11.55 -3.01
C VAL A 74 -8.90 -12.09 -3.93
N LEU A 75 -9.13 -11.44 -5.08
CA LEU A 75 -10.15 -11.90 -6.03
C LEU A 75 -9.77 -13.23 -6.70
N SER A 76 -8.47 -13.50 -6.91
CA SER A 76 -7.98 -14.78 -7.41
C SER A 76 -8.31 -15.92 -6.44
N ILE A 77 -7.99 -15.72 -5.16
CA ILE A 77 -8.29 -16.64 -4.07
C ILE A 77 -9.80 -16.92 -3.99
N LEU A 78 -10.62 -15.87 -3.95
CA LEU A 78 -12.07 -16.02 -3.87
C LEU A 78 -12.70 -16.71 -5.10
N ARG A 79 -12.12 -16.54 -6.29
CA ARG A 79 -12.57 -17.24 -7.51
C ARG A 79 -12.24 -18.74 -7.51
N GLN A 80 -11.16 -19.12 -6.84
CA GLN A 80 -10.72 -20.52 -6.74
C GLN A 80 -11.36 -21.24 -5.54
N ALA A 81 -11.86 -20.47 -4.56
CA ALA A 81 -12.56 -20.99 -3.40
C ALA A 81 -13.86 -21.69 -3.81
N ARG A 82 -14.06 -22.90 -3.27
CA ARG A 82 -15.31 -23.67 -3.46
C ARG A 82 -16.43 -23.15 -2.55
N ASP A 83 -16.04 -22.72 -1.35
CA ASP A 83 -16.90 -22.24 -0.29
C ASP A 83 -16.50 -20.81 0.12
N PRO A 84 -17.43 -20.01 0.68
CA PRO A 84 -17.10 -18.70 1.23
C PRO A 84 -15.98 -18.77 2.26
N LEU A 85 -15.04 -17.82 2.21
CA LEU A 85 -13.85 -17.81 3.06
C LEU A 85 -13.87 -16.65 4.05
N THR A 86 -13.34 -16.87 5.25
CA THR A 86 -13.06 -15.80 6.21
C THR A 86 -11.88 -14.94 5.73
N THR A 87 -11.83 -13.68 6.19
CA THR A 87 -10.67 -12.79 5.97
C THR A 87 -9.34 -13.45 6.38
N ARG A 88 -9.35 -14.27 7.43
CA ARG A 88 -8.17 -14.96 7.94
C ARG A 88 -7.70 -16.07 7.02
N GLU A 89 -8.61 -16.87 6.47
CA GLU A 89 -8.28 -17.91 5.50
C GLU A 89 -7.71 -17.32 4.21
N ILE A 90 -8.33 -16.23 3.72
CA ILE A 90 -7.84 -15.50 2.54
C ILE A 90 -6.43 -14.95 2.81
N ALA A 91 -6.19 -14.39 4.00
CA ALA A 91 -4.87 -13.88 4.38
C ALA A 91 -3.82 -15.00 4.49
N ALA A 92 -4.18 -16.17 5.03
CA ALA A 92 -3.29 -17.31 5.11
C ALA A 92 -2.93 -17.86 3.72
N GLN A 93 -3.92 -18.02 2.83
CA GLN A 93 -3.66 -18.42 1.44
C GLN A 93 -2.80 -17.41 0.69
N MET A 94 -3.02 -16.11 0.92
CA MET A 94 -2.18 -15.05 0.34
C MET A 94 -0.72 -15.12 0.77
N ILE A 95 -0.44 -15.44 2.04
CA ILE A 95 0.94 -15.60 2.53
C ILE A 95 1.63 -16.75 1.78
N LEU A 96 0.92 -17.87 1.63
CA LEU A 96 1.42 -19.05 0.91
C LEU A 96 1.66 -18.76 -0.58
N GLU A 97 0.67 -18.18 -1.27
CA GLU A 97 0.78 -17.86 -2.71
C GLU A 97 1.91 -16.87 -3.02
N ARG A 98 2.22 -15.98 -2.07
CA ARG A 98 3.31 -15.00 -2.20
C ARG A 98 4.67 -15.52 -1.73
N GLY A 99 4.74 -16.75 -1.20
CA GLY A 99 5.97 -17.32 -0.66
C GLY A 99 6.55 -16.51 0.51
N LEU A 100 5.69 -15.84 1.30
CA LEU A 100 6.13 -15.07 2.46
C LEU A 100 6.36 -15.99 3.66
N ASP A 101 7.23 -15.57 4.59
CA ASP A 101 7.58 -16.38 5.77
C ASP A 101 6.37 -16.57 6.70
N ALA A 102 5.74 -17.75 6.62
CA ALA A 102 4.63 -18.14 7.48
C ALA A 102 5.03 -18.34 8.95
N GLY A 103 6.34 -18.41 9.24
CA GLY A 103 6.89 -18.45 10.60
C GLY A 103 6.87 -17.09 11.30
N ASP A 104 6.73 -15.99 10.57
CA ASP A 104 6.59 -14.65 11.17
C ASP A 104 5.21 -14.48 11.83
N ARG A 105 5.22 -14.55 13.17
CA ARG A 105 4.02 -14.36 14.02
C ARG A 105 3.31 -13.03 13.79
N LYS A 106 3.98 -12.01 13.25
CA LYS A 106 3.40 -10.68 12.96
C LYS A 106 2.77 -10.59 11.57
N LEU A 107 3.16 -11.47 10.64
CA LEU A 107 2.76 -11.39 9.25
C LEU A 107 1.27 -11.68 9.04
N LEU A 108 0.75 -12.75 9.66
CA LEU A 108 -0.67 -13.10 9.50
C LEU A 108 -1.62 -12.01 10.03
N PRO A 109 -1.45 -11.45 11.25
CA PRO A 109 -2.25 -10.32 11.70
C PRO A 109 -2.17 -9.10 10.77
N LEU A 110 -1.00 -8.84 10.19
CA LEU A 110 -0.81 -7.76 9.23
C LEU A 110 -1.57 -8.02 7.92
N MET A 111 -1.48 -9.23 7.37
CA MET A 111 -2.21 -9.59 6.15
C MET A 111 -3.71 -9.59 6.35
N VAL A 112 -4.22 -10.04 7.51
CA VAL A 112 -5.66 -9.97 7.82
C VAL A 112 -6.18 -8.54 7.71
N ARG A 113 -5.44 -7.54 8.24
CA ARG A 113 -5.83 -6.13 8.12
C ARG A 113 -5.82 -5.64 6.67
N ARG A 114 -4.78 -5.98 5.91
CA ARG A 114 -4.66 -5.58 4.49
C ARG A 114 -5.73 -6.22 3.61
N VAL A 115 -5.99 -7.51 3.79
CA VAL A 115 -7.04 -8.26 3.10
C VAL A 115 -8.41 -7.71 3.46
N GLY A 116 -8.69 -7.44 4.74
CA GLY A 116 -9.96 -6.85 5.17
C GLY A 116 -10.23 -5.48 4.54
N SER A 117 -9.20 -4.63 4.43
CA SER A 117 -9.31 -3.35 3.70
C SER A 117 -9.58 -3.55 2.22
N ALA A 118 -8.90 -4.50 1.57
CA ALA A 118 -9.13 -4.82 0.17
C ALA A 118 -10.54 -5.35 -0.09
N LEU A 119 -11.05 -6.26 0.76
CA LEU A 119 -12.39 -6.83 0.66
C LEU A 119 -13.48 -5.77 0.81
N ARG A 120 -13.34 -4.85 1.77
CA ARG A 120 -14.27 -3.73 1.94
C ARG A 120 -14.36 -2.89 0.66
N HIS A 121 -13.21 -2.54 0.08
CA HIS A 121 -13.14 -1.80 -1.18
C HIS A 121 -13.74 -2.57 -2.36
N GLN A 122 -13.56 -3.90 -2.42
CA GLN A 122 -14.18 -4.72 -3.48
C GLN A 122 -15.69 -4.85 -3.29
N ARG A 123 -16.18 -4.87 -2.05
CA ARG A 123 -17.61 -4.90 -1.75
C ARG A 123 -18.30 -3.61 -2.17
N GLU A 124 -17.68 -2.46 -1.91
CA GLU A 124 -18.15 -1.15 -2.40
C GLU A 124 -18.26 -1.09 -3.93
N LYS A 125 -17.45 -1.89 -4.64
CA LYS A 125 -17.50 -2.06 -6.10
C LYS A 125 -18.47 -3.14 -6.57
N GLY A 126 -19.16 -3.82 -5.66
CA GLY A 126 -20.06 -4.93 -5.97
C GLY A 126 -19.38 -6.18 -6.51
N LEU A 127 -18.07 -6.36 -6.28
CA LEU A 127 -17.32 -7.51 -6.81
C LEU A 127 -17.27 -8.71 -5.83
N VAL A 128 -17.51 -8.45 -4.55
CA VAL A 128 -17.58 -9.46 -3.50
C VAL A 128 -18.77 -9.19 -2.59
N VAL A 129 -19.35 -10.23 -2.03
CA VAL A 129 -20.41 -10.15 -1.01
C VAL A 129 -19.90 -10.74 0.30
N SER A 130 -20.54 -10.33 1.41
CA SER A 130 -20.22 -10.82 2.74
C SER A 130 -21.46 -11.42 3.39
N SER A 131 -21.32 -12.60 4.00
CA SER A 131 -22.36 -13.28 4.79
C SER A 131 -21.88 -13.53 6.23
N GLU A 132 -22.82 -13.86 7.11
CA GLU A 132 -22.49 -14.25 8.49
C GLU A 132 -21.79 -15.61 8.50
N GLY A 133 -20.66 -15.67 9.19
CA GLY A 133 -19.87 -16.88 9.37
C GLY A 133 -19.93 -17.43 10.79
N PRO A 134 -19.17 -18.51 11.07
CA PRO A 134 -19.04 -19.04 12.42
C PRO A 134 -18.54 -17.97 13.41
N GLY A 135 -19.34 -17.69 14.44
CA GLY A 135 -19.02 -16.67 15.44
C GLY A 135 -19.21 -15.24 14.91
N ASN A 136 -18.26 -14.34 15.23
CA ASN A 136 -18.30 -12.93 14.80
C ASN A 136 -17.52 -12.68 13.50
N TYR A 137 -17.22 -13.72 12.73
CA TYR A 137 -16.47 -13.59 11.48
C TYR A 137 -17.40 -13.42 10.29
N GLN A 138 -17.00 -12.59 9.32
CA GLN A 138 -17.67 -12.53 8.02
C GLN A 138 -17.02 -13.52 7.06
N LEU A 139 -17.88 -14.20 6.29
CA LEU A 139 -17.49 -14.99 5.14
C LEU A 139 -17.59 -14.13 3.89
N TRP A 140 -16.69 -14.38 2.95
CA TRP A 140 -16.55 -13.62 1.72
C TRP A 140 -16.58 -14.55 0.51
N GLU A 141 -17.28 -14.12 -0.53
CA GLU A 141 -17.36 -14.79 -1.81
C GLU A 141 -17.48 -13.78 -2.96
N ILE A 142 -17.25 -14.23 -4.19
CA ILE A 142 -17.45 -13.39 -5.39
C ILE A 142 -18.95 -13.09 -5.54
N ALA A 143 -19.27 -11.82 -5.83
CA ALA A 143 -20.63 -11.44 -6.19
C ALA A 143 -20.99 -12.11 -7.53
N ARG A 144 -22.08 -12.90 -7.52
CA ARG A 144 -22.62 -13.57 -8.71
C ARG A 144 -23.71 -12.74 -9.36
#